data_AF-A0A7C8INQ6-F1
#
_entry.id   AF-A0A7C8INQ6-F1
#
_cell.length_a   1.000
_cell.length_b   1.000
_cell.length_c   1.000
_cell.angle_alpha   90.00
_cell.angle_beta   90.00
_cell.angle_gamma   90.00
#
_symmetry.space_group_name_H-M   'P 1'
#
loop_
_entity.id
_entity.type
_entity.pdbx_description
1 polymer ?
#
loop_
_entity_poly.entity_id
_entity_poly.type
_entity_poly.pdbx_seq_one_letter_code
_entity_poly.pdbx_strand_id
1 'polypeptide(L)'
;MSSADCPDPLVFTSQLEIDNTSDFILTCVIASGLSIVNAVGQLNFTSNAWMSITMLNSISVFDSPQLGLLNFPSLNGSPLITISHAPSLKTVLFPNIRFDTVGDIPSSLNITDTPALQTLYLGDYLDTFTMVDAGYPSIDHITSIVTLEVVNQCPIFSTLSWAFIIRVSSCSPSFYSLESVGELSLRDIEEVVLGPQLVVNNSLTIDNSHKITPYPEDYRSDLETILTIGSNATMISNSGLVLGFSGLITLGDTLSVINNTNCSLNFEALTKARALVLVDNVDTTLPVFPSLERVTDVHLRGNVITSSGPNIFPSLKLASGTVTVEAWNNFNCSKLVSQQREGIINSLICNGTNNGTDINVGNSNGNNNGTDRIAGPGSSNSLSAGAWAGIAIGIAAIVLGGGAAIAWLILRFRRNLNDIREQLERNTEDASKKPETLPVEGLDHLHETDAQKIMGELPDEHVREMDVPHQACELQLAPQELPGNSPDSRTVAIQNGR
;
A
#
# COMPACT_ATOMS: atom_id res chain seq x y z
N MET A 1 33.57 37.85 6.76
CA MET A 1 32.56 36.82 7.07
C MET A 1 31.31 37.56 7.44
N SER A 2 30.26 37.50 6.61
CA SER A 2 28.93 38.00 6.97
C SER A 2 28.47 37.25 8.22
N SER A 3 27.86 37.96 9.15
CA SER A 3 27.55 37.52 10.51
C SER A 3 26.39 36.51 10.61
N ALA A 4 26.31 35.52 9.70
CA ALA A 4 25.17 34.61 9.61
C ALA A 4 25.50 33.15 9.29
N ASP A 5 26.76 32.80 8.96
CA ASP A 5 27.12 31.42 8.60
C ASP A 5 27.56 30.63 9.84
N CYS A 6 26.86 29.53 10.13
CA CYS A 6 27.16 28.65 11.25
C CYS A 6 28.29 27.67 10.89
N PRO A 7 29.11 27.22 11.85
CA PRO A 7 30.05 26.14 11.62
C PRO A 7 29.29 24.90 11.18
N ASP A 8 29.75 24.32 10.08
CA ASP A 8 29.09 23.21 9.40
C ASP A 8 29.98 21.96 9.39
N PRO A 9 29.56 20.82 9.96
CA PRO A 9 28.33 20.63 10.75
C PRO A 9 28.49 21.08 12.21
N LEU A 10 27.37 21.38 12.88
CA LEU A 10 27.35 21.50 14.34
C LEU A 10 27.51 20.11 14.96
N VAL A 11 28.48 19.91 15.86
CA VAL A 11 28.76 18.59 16.46
C VAL A 11 28.52 18.61 17.96
N PHE A 12 27.78 17.63 18.49
CA PHE A 12 27.52 17.46 19.91
C PHE A 12 27.71 16.02 20.38
N THR A 13 28.24 15.88 21.59
CA THR A 13 28.45 14.60 22.30
C THR A 13 27.77 14.57 23.68
N SER A 14 27.36 15.73 24.21
CA SER A 14 26.73 15.80 25.54
C SER A 14 25.82 17.02 25.71
N GLN A 15 24.94 16.97 26.72
CA GLN A 15 24.07 18.10 27.08
C GLN A 15 24.88 19.36 27.45
N LEU A 16 26.03 19.19 28.12
CA LEU A 16 26.87 20.30 28.54
C LEU A 16 27.37 21.12 27.33
N GLU A 17 27.68 20.46 26.22
CA GLU A 17 28.07 21.15 24.98
C GLU A 17 26.89 21.93 24.38
N ILE A 18 25.69 21.34 24.37
CA ILE A 18 24.45 22.02 23.93
C ILE A 18 24.20 23.27 24.77
N ASP A 19 24.31 23.16 26.09
CA ASP A 19 24.08 24.26 27.03
C ASP A 19 25.11 25.39 26.84
N ASN A 20 26.39 25.04 26.68
CA ASN A 20 27.48 26.01 26.50
C ASN A 20 27.48 26.68 25.11
N THR A 21 26.91 26.04 24.10
CA THR A 21 26.87 26.57 22.72
C THR A 21 25.67 27.50 22.50
N SER A 22 24.76 27.60 23.47
CA SER A 22 23.55 28.43 23.38
C SER A 22 23.84 29.90 23.09
N ASP A 23 24.90 30.48 23.67
CA ASP A 23 25.29 31.88 23.43
C ASP A 23 25.78 32.12 22.00
N PHE A 24 26.38 31.10 21.36
CA PHE A 24 26.90 31.18 20.00
C PHE A 24 25.79 30.97 18.95
N ILE A 25 24.83 30.07 19.24
CA ILE A 25 23.72 29.72 18.35
C ILE A 25 22.69 30.84 18.20
N LEU A 26 22.60 31.79 19.14
CA LEU A 26 21.66 32.92 19.04
C LEU A 26 21.82 33.79 17.78
N THR A 27 22.96 33.69 17.08
CA THR A 27 23.22 34.39 15.81
C THR A 27 23.07 33.49 14.58
N CYS A 28 22.84 32.20 14.78
CA CYS A 28 22.76 31.16 13.75
C CYS A 28 21.31 30.96 13.30
N VAL A 29 20.96 31.46 12.11
CA VAL A 29 19.59 31.32 11.57
C VAL A 29 19.44 30.05 10.72
N ILE A 30 20.51 29.64 10.03
CA ILE A 30 20.52 28.51 9.07
C ILE A 30 21.75 27.64 9.37
N ALA A 31 21.53 26.36 9.63
CA ALA A 31 22.60 25.37 9.71
C ALA A 31 22.31 24.22 8.73
N SER A 32 23.31 23.87 7.92
CA SER A 32 23.22 22.79 6.92
C SER A 32 23.12 21.41 7.58
N GLY A 33 23.69 21.21 8.76
CA GLY A 33 23.60 19.94 9.45
C GLY A 33 23.92 19.99 10.94
N LEU A 34 23.32 19.05 11.66
CA LEU A 34 23.57 18.76 13.07
C LEU A 34 24.03 17.32 13.20
N SER A 35 25.22 17.11 13.75
CA SER A 35 25.80 15.79 13.98
C SER A 35 25.93 15.48 15.47
N ILE A 36 25.38 14.36 15.89
CA ILE A 36 25.40 13.84 17.25
C ILE A 36 26.15 12.51 17.21
N VAL A 37 27.37 12.48 17.78
CA VAL A 37 28.28 11.34 17.64
C VAL A 37 28.87 10.98 18.99
N ASN A 38 28.94 9.68 19.32
CA ASN A 38 29.41 9.21 20.63
C ASN A 38 28.67 9.89 21.79
N ALA A 39 27.39 10.23 21.58
CA ALA A 39 26.64 10.97 22.55
C ALA A 39 26.25 10.12 23.74
N VAL A 40 26.20 10.76 24.90
CA VAL A 40 25.91 10.11 26.18
C VAL A 40 24.76 10.79 26.91
N GLY A 41 23.98 10.02 27.66
CA GLY A 41 22.95 10.54 28.55
C GLY A 41 21.71 11.01 27.80
N GLN A 42 21.26 12.23 28.09
CA GLN A 42 20.04 12.80 27.51
C GLN A 42 20.40 14.09 26.79
N LEU A 43 19.97 14.22 25.53
CA LEU A 43 20.15 15.44 24.76
C LEU A 43 18.81 16.12 24.56
N ASN A 44 18.71 17.32 25.10
CA ASN A 44 17.53 18.13 25.15
C ASN A 44 17.81 19.53 24.59
N PHE A 45 17.20 19.82 23.44
CA PHE A 45 17.39 21.06 22.70
C PHE A 45 16.28 22.07 23.04
N THR A 46 16.11 22.36 24.33
CA THR A 46 15.05 23.22 24.88
C THR A 46 15.38 24.70 24.96
N SER A 47 16.66 25.09 24.86
CA SER A 47 17.05 26.47 25.13
C SER A 47 16.50 27.43 24.06
N ASN A 48 16.21 28.67 24.47
CA ASN A 48 15.72 29.73 23.58
C ASN A 48 16.66 29.98 22.38
N ALA A 49 17.94 29.60 22.48
CA ALA A 49 18.89 29.67 21.38
C ALA A 49 18.49 28.73 20.22
N TRP A 50 18.00 27.53 20.52
CA TRP A 50 17.55 26.57 19.50
C TRP A 50 16.24 26.95 18.83
N MET A 51 15.44 27.83 19.46
CA MET A 51 14.26 28.43 18.82
C MET A 51 14.63 29.35 17.64
N SER A 52 15.90 29.80 17.54
CA SER A 52 16.36 30.67 16.46
C SER A 52 16.85 29.92 15.22
N ILE A 53 17.15 28.61 15.33
CA ILE A 53 17.45 27.79 14.16
C ILE A 53 16.13 27.46 13.45
N THR A 54 15.80 28.32 12.50
CA THR A 54 14.56 28.19 11.70
C THR A 54 14.67 27.17 10.58
N MET A 55 15.90 26.87 10.14
CA MET A 55 16.17 25.90 9.07
C MET A 55 17.37 25.04 9.44
N LEU A 56 17.08 23.76 9.67
CA LEU A 56 18.09 22.73 9.81
C LEU A 56 17.86 21.71 8.68
N ASN A 57 18.83 21.54 7.78
CA ASN A 57 18.59 20.65 6.62
C ASN A 57 18.77 19.18 6.99
N SER A 58 19.61 18.85 7.98
CA SER A 58 19.86 17.47 8.38
C SER A 58 20.19 17.31 9.87
N ILE A 59 19.74 16.20 10.45
CA ILE A 59 20.13 15.70 11.78
C ILE A 59 20.70 14.29 11.61
N SER A 60 21.94 14.11 12.02
CA SER A 60 22.65 12.83 11.96
C SER A 60 23.01 12.38 13.38
N VAL A 61 22.44 11.29 13.88
CA VAL A 61 22.81 10.63 15.13
C VAL A 61 23.50 9.31 14.81
N PHE A 62 24.75 9.17 15.21
CA PHE A 62 25.60 8.02 14.87
C PHE A 62 26.41 7.56 16.08
N ASP A 63 26.69 6.27 16.16
CA ASP A 63 27.59 5.64 17.14
C ASP A 63 27.41 6.19 18.56
N SER A 64 26.16 6.26 19.03
CA SER A 64 25.81 6.87 20.32
C SER A 64 25.23 5.83 21.28
N PRO A 65 26.03 4.84 21.72
CA PRO A 65 25.54 3.68 22.44
C PRO A 65 25.02 3.97 23.84
N GLN A 66 25.30 5.16 24.38
CA GLN A 66 24.86 5.59 25.72
C GLN A 66 23.82 6.70 25.69
N LEU A 67 23.38 7.13 24.50
CA LEU A 67 22.31 8.09 24.35
C LEU A 67 20.99 7.43 24.71
N GLY A 68 20.26 7.99 25.68
CA GLY A 68 18.98 7.47 26.17
C GLY A 68 17.76 8.27 25.71
N LEU A 69 17.93 9.57 25.47
CA LEU A 69 16.87 10.50 25.08
C LEU A 69 17.40 11.48 24.03
N LEU A 70 16.62 11.71 22.98
CA LEU A 70 16.82 12.75 21.99
C LEU A 70 15.54 13.61 21.90
N ASN A 71 15.62 14.89 22.27
CA ASN A 71 14.45 15.76 22.31
C ASN A 71 14.70 17.11 21.62
N PHE A 72 13.90 17.39 20.58
CA PHE A 72 13.88 18.65 19.86
C PHE A 72 12.49 19.28 19.91
N PRO A 73 12.12 19.90 21.05
CA PRO A 73 10.75 20.37 21.25
C PRO A 73 10.37 21.54 20.36
N SER A 74 11.33 22.33 19.87
CA SER A 74 11.07 23.54 19.07
C SER A 74 11.56 23.43 17.64
N LEU A 75 12.07 22.27 17.22
CA LEU A 75 12.51 22.07 15.85
C LEU A 75 11.30 22.12 14.92
N ASN A 76 11.34 23.10 14.02
CA ASN A 76 10.36 23.34 12.97
C ASN A 76 11.07 23.24 11.61
N GLY A 77 10.35 22.84 10.57
CA GLY A 77 10.90 22.62 9.22
C GLY A 77 11.02 21.14 8.88
N SER A 78 11.72 20.83 7.77
CA SER A 78 11.74 19.49 7.15
C SER A 78 13.15 18.88 7.04
N PRO A 79 13.85 18.64 8.17
CA PRO A 79 15.19 18.05 8.13
C PRO A 79 15.17 16.61 7.61
N LEU A 80 16.26 16.23 6.97
CA LEU A 80 16.67 14.83 6.81
C LEU A 80 17.19 14.31 8.15
N ILE A 81 16.47 13.41 8.81
CA ILE A 81 16.86 12.86 10.11
C ILE A 81 17.33 11.42 9.92
N THR A 82 18.56 11.13 10.34
CA THR A 82 19.10 9.78 10.40
C THR A 82 19.56 9.47 11.82
N ILE A 83 19.07 8.37 12.39
CA ILE A 83 19.46 7.85 13.69
C ILE A 83 19.97 6.42 13.46
N SER A 84 21.23 6.16 13.75
CA SER A 84 21.81 4.83 13.60
C SER A 84 22.73 4.48 14.77
N HIS A 85 22.84 3.18 15.06
CA HIS A 85 23.77 2.64 16.07
C HIS A 85 23.63 3.33 17.44
N ALA A 86 22.39 3.49 17.90
CA ALA A 86 22.05 4.09 19.19
C ALA A 86 21.31 3.08 20.09
N PRO A 87 21.91 1.94 20.46
CA PRO A 87 21.22 0.82 21.11
C PRO A 87 20.57 1.12 22.47
N SER A 88 20.96 2.22 23.15
CA SER A 88 20.34 2.63 24.41
C SER A 88 19.23 3.68 24.26
N LEU A 89 18.98 4.18 23.04
CA LEU A 89 18.05 5.28 22.80
C LEU A 89 16.62 4.78 22.97
N LYS A 90 15.93 5.29 23.99
CA LYS A 90 14.56 4.86 24.33
C LYS A 90 13.50 5.79 23.80
N THR A 91 13.83 7.07 23.69
CA THR A 91 12.85 8.12 23.43
C THR A 91 13.39 9.14 22.45
N VAL A 92 12.62 9.40 21.40
CA VAL A 92 12.89 10.39 20.37
C VAL A 92 11.67 11.30 20.26
N LEU A 93 11.86 12.60 20.42
CA LEU A 93 10.79 13.58 20.46
C LEU A 93 11.03 14.70 19.44
N PHE A 94 10.12 14.79 18.48
CA PHE A 94 10.11 15.71 17.35
C PHE A 94 8.70 16.32 17.17
N PRO A 95 8.13 16.98 18.20
CA PRO A 95 6.71 17.29 18.23
C PRO A 95 6.24 18.35 17.23
N ASN A 96 7.14 19.24 16.82
CA ASN A 96 6.80 20.39 15.97
C ASN A 96 7.38 20.29 14.58
N ILE A 97 7.92 19.12 14.20
CA ILE A 97 8.42 18.94 12.85
C ILE A 97 7.22 18.88 11.91
N ARG A 98 7.06 19.96 11.14
CA ARG A 98 6.09 20.07 10.07
C ARG A 98 6.81 19.92 8.76
N PHE A 99 6.40 18.92 8.01
CA PHE A 99 7.00 18.66 6.71
C PHE A 99 6.09 19.23 5.63
N ASP A 100 5.94 20.56 5.65
CA ASP A 100 5.16 21.24 4.62
C ASP A 100 5.86 21.04 3.26
N THR A 101 5.08 20.71 2.23
CA THR A 101 5.53 20.50 0.84
C THR A 101 6.04 21.78 0.16
N VAL A 102 6.18 22.88 0.90
CA VAL A 102 6.59 24.19 0.40
C VAL A 102 8.12 24.26 0.43
N GLY A 103 8.77 23.46 -0.41
CA GLY A 103 10.22 23.43 -0.61
C GLY A 103 10.70 22.06 -1.08
N ASP A 104 11.57 22.02 -2.08
CA ASP A 104 12.05 20.83 -2.82
C ASP A 104 12.79 19.74 -1.99
N ILE A 105 12.81 19.82 -0.66
CA ILE A 105 13.53 18.85 0.17
C ILE A 105 12.52 17.89 0.81
N PRO A 106 12.42 16.65 0.31
CA PRO A 106 11.59 15.63 0.93
C PRO A 106 12.09 15.36 2.33
N SER A 107 11.16 15.40 3.28
CA SER A 107 11.45 15.03 4.64
C SER A 107 11.69 13.54 4.76
N SER A 108 12.72 13.14 5.49
CA SER A 108 12.84 11.74 5.84
C SER A 108 13.34 11.52 7.26
N LEU A 109 12.83 10.44 7.86
CA LEU A 109 13.32 9.90 9.11
C LEU A 109 13.77 8.46 8.85
N ASN A 110 15.05 8.20 9.09
CA ASN A 110 15.61 6.85 9.03
C ASN A 110 16.15 6.45 10.40
N ILE A 111 15.65 5.35 10.95
CA ILE A 111 16.07 4.80 12.24
C ILE A 111 16.59 3.38 12.02
N THR A 112 17.88 3.14 12.30
CA THR A 112 18.51 1.83 12.20
C THR A 112 19.22 1.43 13.50
N ASP A 113 19.28 0.13 13.81
CA ASP A 113 20.06 -0.41 14.94
C ASP A 113 19.79 0.29 16.28
N THR A 114 18.50 0.50 16.57
CA THR A 114 18.02 1.23 17.76
C THR A 114 17.06 0.36 18.60
N PRO A 115 17.48 -0.85 19.04
CA PRO A 115 16.59 -1.87 19.61
C PRO A 115 15.87 -1.47 20.91
N ALA A 116 16.36 -0.46 21.64
CA ALA A 116 15.73 0.00 22.88
C ALA A 116 14.65 1.06 22.67
N LEU A 117 14.35 1.46 21.42
CA LEU A 117 13.39 2.53 21.14
C LEU A 117 11.97 2.12 21.56
N GLN A 118 11.35 2.91 22.43
CA GLN A 118 10.01 2.66 22.99
C GLN A 118 9.02 3.79 22.69
N THR A 119 9.51 5.02 22.51
CA THR A 119 8.66 6.17 22.26
C THR A 119 9.24 6.98 21.12
N LEU A 120 8.43 7.19 20.09
CA LEU A 120 8.75 8.03 18.95
C LEU A 120 7.61 9.02 18.75
N TYR A 121 7.84 10.25 19.16
CA TYR A 121 6.88 11.34 19.01
C TYR A 121 7.26 12.15 17.78
N LEU A 122 6.43 12.16 16.76
CA LEU A 122 6.63 12.87 15.50
C LEU A 122 5.53 13.91 15.31
N GLY A 123 5.73 14.81 14.36
CA GLY A 123 4.65 15.67 13.86
C GLY A 123 3.55 14.86 13.15
N ASP A 124 2.61 15.59 12.55
CA ASP A 124 1.40 15.06 11.94
C ASP A 124 1.60 14.40 10.57
N TYR A 125 2.67 14.75 9.86
CA TYR A 125 2.96 14.30 8.51
C TYR A 125 4.42 13.82 8.38
N LEU A 126 4.73 12.92 7.44
CA LEU A 126 6.09 12.60 6.98
C LEU A 126 6.06 12.23 5.50
N ASP A 127 7.06 12.65 4.73
CA ASP A 127 7.24 12.13 3.37
C ASP A 127 7.82 10.70 3.41
N THR A 128 9.03 10.50 3.95
CA THR A 128 9.61 9.15 4.08
C THR A 128 9.90 8.78 5.53
N PHE A 129 9.47 7.59 5.96
CA PHE A 129 9.81 7.01 7.25
C PHE A 129 10.32 5.58 7.07
N THR A 130 11.57 5.34 7.46
CA THR A 130 12.21 4.03 7.41
C THR A 130 12.67 3.60 8.79
N MET A 131 12.36 2.36 9.16
CA MET A 131 12.75 1.76 10.44
C MET A 131 13.27 0.35 10.21
N VAL A 132 14.52 0.09 10.62
CA VAL A 132 15.20 -1.21 10.48
C VAL A 132 15.85 -1.57 11.80
N ASP A 133 15.53 -2.74 12.37
CA ASP A 133 16.18 -3.21 13.61
C ASP A 133 16.10 -2.19 14.80
N ALA A 134 14.99 -1.45 14.88
CA ALA A 134 14.64 -0.58 15.99
C ALA A 134 13.93 -1.34 17.15
N GLY A 135 13.39 -0.64 18.15
CA GLY A 135 12.53 -1.26 19.17
C GLY A 135 11.07 -1.39 18.73
N TYR A 136 10.16 -1.40 19.70
CA TYR A 136 8.70 -1.44 19.50
C TYR A 136 8.08 -0.09 19.88
N PRO A 137 8.31 1.00 19.13
CA PRO A 137 7.83 2.31 19.53
C PRO A 137 6.31 2.44 19.40
N SER A 138 5.71 3.11 20.36
CA SER A 138 4.39 3.72 20.20
C SER A 138 4.54 5.02 19.41
N ILE A 139 3.75 5.17 18.34
CA ILE A 139 3.75 6.32 17.43
C ILE A 139 2.32 6.86 17.35
N ASP A 140 2.05 7.91 18.15
CA ASP A 140 0.69 8.31 18.46
C ASP A 140 0.24 9.64 17.85
N HIS A 141 1.09 10.34 17.11
CA HIS A 141 0.77 11.70 16.60
C HIS A 141 0.82 11.83 15.09
N ILE A 142 1.42 10.86 14.41
CA ILE A 142 1.54 10.91 12.96
C ILE A 142 0.24 10.46 12.31
N THR A 143 -0.33 11.33 11.48
CA THR A 143 -1.61 11.08 10.82
C THR A 143 -1.44 10.68 9.36
N SER A 144 -0.34 11.10 8.73
CA SER A 144 -0.11 10.89 7.29
C SER A 144 1.35 10.59 6.97
N ILE A 145 1.61 9.57 6.14
CA ILE A 145 2.96 9.24 5.67
C ILE A 145 2.95 8.95 4.17
N VAL A 146 3.82 9.56 3.37
CA VAL A 146 3.89 9.18 1.94
C VAL A 146 4.50 7.80 1.79
N THR A 147 5.70 7.55 2.29
CA THR A 147 6.39 6.26 2.22
C THR A 147 6.77 5.77 3.60
N LEU A 148 6.19 4.66 4.04
CA LEU A 148 6.52 3.96 5.26
C LEU A 148 7.20 2.62 4.95
N GLU A 149 8.40 2.41 5.47
CA GLU A 149 9.13 1.14 5.37
C GLU A 149 9.57 0.66 6.75
N VAL A 150 9.17 -0.56 7.11
CA VAL A 150 9.46 -1.16 8.42
C VAL A 150 10.00 -2.57 8.23
N VAL A 151 11.15 -2.85 8.85
CA VAL A 151 11.86 -4.13 8.73
C VAL A 151 12.26 -4.65 10.11
N ASN A 152 11.95 -5.93 10.36
CA ASN A 152 12.28 -6.72 11.56
C ASN A 152 11.65 -6.28 12.88
N GLN A 153 10.80 -5.23 12.92
CA GLN A 153 10.27 -4.65 14.16
C GLN A 153 8.85 -4.14 14.00
N CYS A 154 8.04 -4.22 15.06
CA CYS A 154 6.61 -3.93 15.00
C CYS A 154 6.27 -2.60 15.72
N PRO A 155 6.33 -1.44 15.05
CA PRO A 155 5.80 -0.20 15.62
C PRO A 155 4.27 -0.27 15.73
N ILE A 156 3.74 0.51 16.67
CA ILE A 156 2.31 0.71 16.85
C ILE A 156 1.97 2.12 16.36
N PHE A 157 1.12 2.21 15.34
CA PHE A 157 0.57 3.46 14.84
C PHE A 157 -0.88 3.59 15.29
N SER A 158 -1.14 4.44 16.29
CA SER A 158 -2.48 4.63 16.82
C SER A 158 -3.29 5.69 16.05
N THR A 159 -2.63 6.63 15.37
CA THR A 159 -3.28 7.77 14.70
C THR A 159 -3.01 7.90 13.20
N LEU A 160 -2.17 7.03 12.63
CA LEU A 160 -1.89 7.03 11.19
C LEU A 160 -3.18 6.68 10.44
N SER A 161 -3.75 7.67 9.74
CA SER A 161 -5.00 7.51 9.00
C SER A 161 -4.80 7.33 7.50
N TRP A 162 -3.72 7.90 6.97
CA TRP A 162 -3.41 7.83 5.55
C TRP A 162 -1.95 7.49 5.28
N ALA A 163 -1.70 6.67 4.26
CA ALA A 163 -0.37 6.57 3.67
C ALA A 163 -0.39 6.39 2.16
N PHE A 164 0.67 6.79 1.44
CA PHE A 164 0.75 6.48 0.01
C PHE A 164 1.34 5.09 -0.24
N ILE A 165 2.43 4.71 0.43
CA ILE A 165 3.10 3.42 0.32
C ILE A 165 3.41 2.92 1.74
N ILE A 166 3.00 1.70 2.05
CA ILE A 166 3.39 0.97 3.27
C ILE A 166 4.07 -0.33 2.86
N ARG A 167 5.30 -0.51 3.32
CA ARG A 167 6.10 -1.73 3.15
C ARG A 167 6.53 -2.24 4.52
N VAL A 168 6.10 -3.45 4.83
CA VAL A 168 6.34 -4.08 6.11
C VAL A 168 6.96 -5.44 5.85
N SER A 169 8.08 -5.73 6.50
CA SER A 169 8.74 -7.03 6.39
C SER A 169 9.20 -7.58 7.73
N SER A 170 8.98 -8.88 7.94
CA SER A 170 9.49 -9.63 9.10
C SER A 170 8.98 -9.11 10.44
N CYS A 171 7.77 -8.57 10.47
CA CYS A 171 7.13 -8.01 11.65
C CYS A 171 5.60 -7.87 11.47
N SER A 172 4.86 -7.81 12.58
CA SER A 172 3.40 -7.65 12.64
C SER A 172 3.03 -6.29 13.23
N PRO A 173 3.03 -5.18 12.44
CA PRO A 173 2.69 -3.86 12.95
C PRO A 173 1.19 -3.71 13.22
N SER A 174 0.84 -2.69 14.00
CA SER A 174 -0.55 -2.33 14.28
C SER A 174 -0.87 -0.93 13.76
N PHE A 175 -1.91 -0.83 12.94
CA PHE A 175 -2.38 0.39 12.30
C PHE A 175 -3.85 0.67 12.69
N TYR A 176 -4.09 1.06 13.95
CA TYR A 176 -5.44 1.09 14.52
C TYR A 176 -6.41 2.09 13.85
N SER A 177 -5.87 3.16 13.27
CA SER A 177 -6.66 4.23 12.64
C SER A 177 -6.47 4.34 11.13
N LEU A 178 -5.78 3.38 10.49
CA LEU A 178 -5.48 3.48 9.06
C LEU A 178 -6.75 3.27 8.23
N GLU A 179 -7.17 4.34 7.55
CA GLU A 179 -8.39 4.39 6.74
C GLU A 179 -8.07 4.23 5.25
N SER A 180 -6.92 4.74 4.79
CA SER A 180 -6.56 4.71 3.39
C SER A 180 -5.06 4.50 3.17
N VAL A 181 -4.73 3.62 2.24
CA VAL A 181 -3.36 3.40 1.78
C VAL A 181 -3.33 3.36 0.25
N GLY A 182 -2.31 3.94 -0.38
CA GLY A 182 -2.08 3.76 -1.81
C GLY A 182 -1.68 2.31 -2.11
N GLU A 183 -0.47 1.94 -1.72
CA GLU A 183 0.12 0.61 -1.89
C GLU A 183 0.42 -0.02 -0.54
N LEU A 184 -0.08 -1.24 -0.32
CA LEU A 184 0.19 -2.02 0.89
C LEU A 184 0.95 -3.29 0.53
N SER A 185 2.18 -3.41 1.03
CA SER A 185 3.03 -4.58 0.84
C SER A 185 3.40 -5.17 2.19
N LEU A 186 2.96 -6.41 2.42
CA LEU A 186 3.20 -7.18 3.62
C LEU A 186 4.05 -8.39 3.26
N ARG A 187 5.22 -8.52 3.89
CA ARG A 187 6.15 -9.61 3.59
C ARG A 187 6.62 -10.29 4.87
N ASP A 188 6.72 -11.63 4.87
CA ASP A 188 7.24 -12.36 6.02
C ASP A 188 6.48 -12.00 7.32
N ILE A 189 5.18 -11.72 7.21
CA ILE A 189 4.35 -11.34 8.36
C ILE A 189 3.61 -12.55 8.93
N GLU A 190 3.33 -12.52 10.23
CA GLU A 190 2.43 -13.50 10.88
C GLU A 190 1.02 -12.92 11.04
N GLU A 191 0.94 -11.64 11.38
CA GLU A 191 -0.30 -10.93 11.68
C GLU A 191 -0.20 -9.47 11.26
N VAL A 192 -1.33 -8.83 11.00
CA VAL A 192 -1.42 -7.37 10.87
C VAL A 192 -2.73 -6.91 11.48
N VAL A 193 -2.65 -5.87 12.29
CA VAL A 193 -3.83 -5.18 12.84
C VAL A 193 -4.05 -3.94 11.99
N LEU A 194 -5.23 -3.82 11.39
CA LEU A 194 -5.60 -2.73 10.48
C LEU A 194 -6.75 -1.93 11.08
N GLY A 195 -6.96 -0.71 10.54
CA GLY A 195 -8.08 0.12 10.93
C GLY A 195 -9.42 -0.55 10.60
N PRO A 196 -10.53 -0.12 11.22
CA PRO A 196 -11.81 -0.81 11.11
C PRO A 196 -12.38 -0.85 9.68
N GLN A 197 -11.98 0.08 8.82
CA GLN A 197 -12.36 0.16 7.42
C GLN A 197 -11.18 0.67 6.60
N LEU A 198 -10.56 -0.20 5.81
CA LEU A 198 -9.40 0.16 5.01
C LEU A 198 -9.72 0.19 3.51
N VAL A 199 -9.30 1.27 2.85
CA VAL A 199 -9.31 1.42 1.40
C VAL A 199 -7.88 1.36 0.86
N VAL A 200 -7.59 0.38 -0.01
CA VAL A 200 -6.32 0.29 -0.73
C VAL A 200 -6.50 0.90 -2.12
N ASN A 201 -6.04 2.13 -2.34
CA ASN A 201 -6.31 2.87 -3.58
C ASN A 201 -5.61 2.27 -4.80
N ASN A 202 -4.43 1.66 -4.63
CA ASN A 202 -3.67 1.03 -5.69
C ASN A 202 -3.62 -0.49 -5.46
N SER A 203 -2.52 -1.03 -4.93
CA SER A 203 -2.26 -2.46 -4.91
C SER A 203 -2.03 -3.02 -3.51
N LEU A 204 -2.47 -4.25 -3.30
CA LEU A 204 -2.16 -5.06 -2.12
C LEU A 204 -1.23 -6.21 -2.53
N THR A 205 -0.14 -6.40 -1.79
CA THR A 205 0.74 -7.56 -1.92
C THR A 205 0.99 -8.20 -0.56
N ILE A 206 0.80 -9.52 -0.46
CA ILE A 206 1.12 -10.35 0.70
C ILE A 206 2.03 -11.48 0.24
N ASP A 207 3.28 -11.47 0.68
CA ASP A 207 4.32 -12.37 0.16
C ASP A 207 5.05 -13.11 1.30
N ASN A 208 5.34 -14.39 1.08
CA ASN A 208 6.14 -15.25 1.96
C ASN A 208 5.73 -15.22 3.45
N SER A 209 4.46 -14.92 3.73
CA SER A 209 3.94 -14.73 5.08
C SER A 209 3.47 -16.07 5.65
N HIS A 210 3.75 -16.32 6.92
CA HIS A 210 3.51 -17.64 7.51
C HIS A 210 3.16 -17.57 8.98
N LYS A 211 2.28 -18.47 9.42
CA LYS A 211 1.94 -18.63 10.84
C LYS A 211 3.06 -19.40 11.54
N ILE A 212 3.84 -18.74 12.40
CA ILE A 212 4.94 -19.36 13.14
C ILE A 212 4.39 -20.12 14.36
N THR A 213 3.32 -19.61 14.96
CA THR A 213 2.86 -20.09 16.25
C THR A 213 1.55 -20.90 16.17
N PRO A 214 1.47 -22.10 16.77
CA PRO A 214 0.25 -22.89 16.86
C PRO A 214 -0.71 -22.36 17.94
N TYR A 215 -0.70 -21.05 18.24
CA TYR A 215 -1.62 -20.48 19.24
C TYR A 215 -3.08 -20.74 18.83
N PRO A 216 -3.95 -21.05 19.82
CA PRO A 216 -5.31 -21.50 19.58
C PRO A 216 -6.12 -20.43 18.85
N GLU A 217 -6.57 -20.84 17.65
CA GLU A 217 -7.72 -20.47 16.80
C GLU A 217 -8.29 -19.03 16.71
N ASP A 218 -8.04 -18.09 17.62
CA ASP A 218 -8.74 -16.79 17.64
C ASP A 218 -7.99 -15.61 17.02
N TYR A 219 -6.72 -15.77 16.64
CA TYR A 219 -6.00 -14.70 15.94
C TYR A 219 -6.34 -14.73 14.45
N ARG A 220 -7.35 -13.91 14.10
CA ARG A 220 -7.69 -13.57 12.72
C ARG A 220 -6.86 -12.36 12.31
N SER A 221 -6.21 -12.43 11.16
CA SER A 221 -5.67 -11.23 10.53
C SER A 221 -6.83 -10.29 10.21
N ASP A 222 -6.69 -9.01 10.51
CA ASP A 222 -7.73 -7.98 10.27
C ASP A 222 -7.89 -7.59 8.80
N LEU A 223 -7.50 -8.47 7.86
CA LEU A 223 -7.71 -8.30 6.43
C LEU A 223 -9.21 -8.21 6.06
N GLU A 224 -10.10 -8.65 6.95
CA GLU A 224 -11.55 -8.55 6.80
C GLU A 224 -12.04 -7.09 6.75
N THR A 225 -11.23 -6.15 7.26
CA THR A 225 -11.51 -4.70 7.26
C THR A 225 -11.28 -4.03 5.91
N ILE A 226 -10.60 -4.70 4.96
CA ILE A 226 -10.29 -4.15 3.64
C ILE A 226 -11.55 -4.16 2.78
N LEU A 227 -12.06 -2.97 2.45
CA LEU A 227 -13.31 -2.82 1.71
C LEU A 227 -13.12 -2.80 0.20
N THR A 228 -12.04 -2.15 -0.27
CA THR A 228 -11.77 -1.99 -1.71
C THR A 228 -10.28 -2.02 -2.00
N ILE A 229 -9.93 -2.54 -3.17
CA ILE A 229 -8.57 -2.53 -3.72
C ILE A 229 -8.65 -1.98 -5.15
N GLY A 230 -8.04 -0.83 -5.42
CA GLY A 230 -8.23 -0.12 -6.68
C GLY A 230 -7.54 -0.74 -7.90
N SER A 231 -6.55 -1.62 -7.71
CA SER A 231 -5.87 -2.34 -8.80
C SER A 231 -5.72 -3.84 -8.51
N ASN A 232 -4.49 -4.32 -8.26
CA ASN A 232 -4.17 -5.73 -8.08
C ASN A 232 -4.08 -6.11 -6.60
N ALA A 233 -4.56 -7.31 -6.28
CA ALA A 233 -4.37 -7.97 -4.99
C ALA A 233 -3.59 -9.26 -5.22
N THR A 234 -2.39 -9.36 -4.65
CA THR A 234 -1.45 -10.46 -4.92
C THR A 234 -1.05 -11.14 -3.62
N MET A 235 -1.25 -12.45 -3.54
CA MET A 235 -0.90 -13.30 -2.41
C MET A 235 -0.03 -14.45 -2.90
N ILE A 236 1.26 -14.44 -2.57
CA ILE A 236 2.24 -15.38 -3.11
C ILE A 236 2.98 -16.11 -1.99
N SER A 237 3.13 -17.43 -2.13
CA SER A 237 3.99 -18.25 -1.27
C SER A 237 3.71 -18.13 0.23
N ASN A 238 2.46 -17.86 0.62
CA ASN A 238 2.08 -17.80 2.02
C ASN A 238 1.76 -19.19 2.58
N SER A 239 1.88 -19.39 3.90
CA SER A 239 1.57 -20.68 4.50
C SER A 239 0.88 -20.62 5.86
N GLY A 240 -0.16 -21.44 6.06
CA GLY A 240 -0.86 -21.55 7.34
C GLY A 240 -1.65 -20.30 7.77
N LEU A 241 -1.86 -19.34 6.85
CA LEU A 241 -2.57 -18.09 7.12
C LEU A 241 -4.06 -18.16 6.77
N VAL A 242 -4.86 -17.39 7.52
CA VAL A 242 -6.25 -17.09 7.17
C VAL A 242 -6.27 -15.78 6.39
N LEU A 243 -6.29 -15.86 5.06
CA LEU A 243 -6.37 -14.70 4.17
C LEU A 243 -7.85 -14.36 3.96
N GLY A 244 -8.45 -13.78 5.01
CA GLY A 244 -9.86 -13.42 5.07
C GLY A 244 -10.13 -12.01 4.55
N PHE A 245 -10.79 -11.91 3.41
CA PHE A 245 -11.24 -10.65 2.80
C PHE A 245 -12.78 -10.62 2.72
N SER A 246 -13.44 -10.98 3.83
CA SER A 246 -14.91 -11.01 3.90
C SER A 246 -15.54 -9.64 3.64
N GLY A 247 -14.86 -8.55 4.02
CA GLY A 247 -15.30 -7.18 3.75
C GLY A 247 -14.96 -6.65 2.35
N LEU A 248 -14.17 -7.36 1.52
CA LEU A 248 -13.73 -6.85 0.22
C LEU A 248 -14.87 -6.87 -0.79
N ILE A 249 -15.38 -5.68 -1.14
CA ILE A 249 -16.54 -5.52 -2.04
C ILE A 249 -16.10 -5.42 -3.50
N THR A 250 -15.04 -4.65 -3.78
CA THR A 250 -14.59 -4.38 -5.16
C THR A 250 -13.07 -4.48 -5.31
N LEU A 251 -12.66 -5.08 -6.42
CA LEU A 251 -11.29 -5.15 -6.89
C LEU A 251 -11.20 -4.56 -8.30
N GLY A 252 -10.33 -3.58 -8.49
CA GLY A 252 -10.25 -2.85 -9.76
C GLY A 252 -9.68 -3.67 -10.91
N ASP A 253 -8.73 -4.57 -10.62
CA ASP A 253 -8.06 -5.39 -11.62
C ASP A 253 -8.03 -6.88 -11.23
N THR A 254 -6.87 -7.44 -10.88
CA THR A 254 -6.67 -8.89 -10.74
C THR A 254 -6.48 -9.34 -9.30
N LEU A 255 -7.18 -10.41 -8.89
CA LEU A 255 -6.91 -11.17 -7.68
C LEU A 255 -5.98 -12.33 -8.03
N SER A 256 -4.77 -12.35 -7.50
CA SER A 256 -3.80 -13.42 -7.71
C SER A 256 -3.47 -14.12 -6.39
N VAL A 257 -3.77 -15.42 -6.28
CA VAL A 257 -3.41 -16.26 -5.14
C VAL A 257 -2.61 -17.44 -5.69
N ILE A 258 -1.29 -17.39 -5.51
CA ILE A 258 -0.35 -18.28 -6.20
C ILE A 258 0.58 -18.97 -5.19
N ASN A 259 0.74 -20.29 -5.31
CA ASN A 259 1.72 -21.05 -4.54
C ASN A 259 1.54 -20.98 -3.01
N ASN A 260 0.31 -20.76 -2.52
CA ASN A 260 0.04 -20.72 -1.08
C ASN A 260 -0.22 -22.12 -0.54
N THR A 261 0.20 -22.41 0.70
CA THR A 261 0.10 -23.74 1.30
C THR A 261 -0.72 -23.75 2.59
N ASN A 262 -1.71 -24.62 2.71
CA ASN A 262 -2.54 -24.74 3.92
C ASN A 262 -3.15 -23.39 4.38
N CYS A 263 -3.58 -22.56 3.42
CA CYS A 263 -4.23 -21.29 3.70
C CYS A 263 -5.76 -21.44 3.70
N SER A 264 -6.43 -20.55 4.43
CA SER A 264 -7.88 -20.35 4.30
C SER A 264 -8.13 -19.05 3.53
N LEU A 265 -9.02 -19.10 2.55
CA LEU A 265 -9.35 -17.98 1.66
C LEU A 265 -10.82 -17.61 1.83
N ASN A 266 -11.15 -16.33 2.02
CA ASN A 266 -12.53 -15.86 2.09
C ASN A 266 -12.71 -14.56 1.29
N PHE A 267 -13.67 -14.52 0.35
CA PHE A 267 -13.99 -13.37 -0.49
C PHE A 267 -15.51 -13.21 -0.66
N GLU A 268 -16.28 -13.45 0.41
CA GLU A 268 -17.75 -13.56 0.33
C GLU A 268 -18.45 -12.30 -0.21
N ALA A 269 -17.95 -11.11 0.09
CA ALA A 269 -18.53 -9.85 -0.35
C ALA A 269 -18.04 -9.38 -1.73
N LEU A 270 -17.08 -10.07 -2.36
CA LEU A 270 -16.47 -9.61 -3.61
C LEU A 270 -17.50 -9.65 -4.74
N THR A 271 -17.96 -8.47 -5.16
CA THR A 271 -19.01 -8.32 -6.19
C THR A 271 -18.45 -8.14 -7.59
N LYS A 272 -17.22 -7.60 -7.70
CA LYS A 272 -16.61 -7.25 -8.97
C LYS A 272 -15.10 -7.40 -8.90
N ALA A 273 -14.54 -8.08 -9.90
CA ALA A 273 -13.13 -8.12 -10.21
C ALA A 273 -12.96 -8.08 -11.74
N ARG A 274 -11.79 -7.70 -12.25
CA ARG A 274 -11.49 -7.91 -13.68
C ARG A 274 -11.05 -9.36 -13.90
N ALA A 275 -10.13 -9.86 -13.09
CA ALA A 275 -9.66 -11.23 -13.22
C ALA A 275 -9.44 -11.92 -11.87
N LEU A 276 -9.64 -13.24 -11.84
CA LEU A 276 -9.36 -14.10 -10.69
C LEU A 276 -8.36 -15.18 -11.11
N VAL A 277 -7.21 -15.25 -10.46
CA VAL A 277 -6.15 -16.23 -10.73
C VAL A 277 -5.76 -16.90 -9.43
N LEU A 278 -6.32 -18.08 -9.17
CA LEU A 278 -6.03 -18.86 -7.97
C LEU A 278 -5.43 -20.20 -8.41
N VAL A 279 -4.10 -20.30 -8.41
CA VAL A 279 -3.37 -21.43 -8.98
C VAL A 279 -2.29 -21.95 -8.03
N ASP A 280 -2.09 -23.27 -8.06
CA ASP A 280 -1.00 -23.95 -7.34
C ASP A 280 -1.04 -23.77 -5.82
N ASN A 281 -2.23 -23.62 -5.25
CA ASN A 281 -2.38 -23.48 -3.80
C ASN A 281 -2.53 -24.87 -3.15
N VAL A 282 -1.40 -25.49 -2.77
CA VAL A 282 -1.34 -26.83 -2.18
C VAL A 282 -2.05 -26.85 -0.83
N ASP A 283 -2.83 -27.90 -0.56
CA ASP A 283 -3.62 -28.07 0.68
C ASP A 283 -4.50 -26.86 1.03
N THR A 284 -4.81 -26.02 0.05
CA THR A 284 -5.60 -24.80 0.21
C THR A 284 -6.97 -24.99 -0.44
N THR A 285 -7.99 -24.74 0.38
CA THR A 285 -9.39 -24.45 0.02
C THR A 285 -9.58 -23.44 -1.11
N LEU A 286 -9.85 -23.77 -2.38
CA LEU A 286 -10.33 -22.72 -3.30
C LEU A 286 -11.69 -22.18 -2.82
N PRO A 287 -11.85 -20.85 -2.66
CA PRO A 287 -13.04 -20.25 -2.10
C PRO A 287 -14.21 -20.29 -3.10
N VAL A 288 -15.42 -20.18 -2.56
CA VAL A 288 -16.61 -19.82 -3.34
C VAL A 288 -16.71 -18.30 -3.42
N PHE A 289 -17.31 -17.79 -4.49
CA PHE A 289 -17.52 -16.36 -4.71
C PHE A 289 -19.03 -16.06 -4.78
N PRO A 290 -19.72 -16.07 -3.63
CA PRO A 290 -21.18 -16.03 -3.61
C PRO A 290 -21.75 -14.72 -4.12
N SER A 291 -21.06 -13.59 -3.92
CA SER A 291 -21.53 -12.26 -4.32
C SER A 291 -20.98 -11.78 -5.66
N LEU A 292 -20.10 -12.54 -6.31
CA LEU A 292 -19.42 -12.08 -7.53
C LEU A 292 -20.42 -11.98 -8.69
N GLU A 293 -20.70 -10.75 -9.11
CA GLU A 293 -21.64 -10.46 -10.19
C GLU A 293 -20.95 -10.32 -11.54
N ARG A 294 -19.72 -9.79 -11.56
CA ARG A 294 -18.98 -9.48 -12.79
C ARG A 294 -17.51 -9.86 -12.68
N VAL A 295 -17.04 -10.55 -13.71
CA VAL A 295 -15.62 -10.86 -13.93
C VAL A 295 -15.30 -10.88 -15.42
N THR A 296 -14.05 -10.68 -15.82
CA THR A 296 -13.60 -10.89 -17.20
C THR A 296 -13.05 -12.31 -17.32
N ASP A 297 -11.96 -12.60 -16.62
CA ASP A 297 -11.26 -13.88 -16.71
C ASP A 297 -11.17 -14.57 -15.35
N VAL A 298 -11.31 -15.89 -15.35
CA VAL A 298 -11.19 -16.73 -14.16
C VAL A 298 -10.27 -17.88 -14.48
N HIS A 299 -9.28 -18.11 -13.64
CA HIS A 299 -8.43 -19.29 -13.67
C HIS A 299 -8.29 -19.85 -12.26
N LEU A 300 -8.95 -20.97 -12.01
CA LEU A 300 -8.92 -21.70 -10.75
C LEU A 300 -8.26 -23.05 -10.97
N ARG A 301 -7.20 -23.34 -10.22
CA ARG A 301 -6.52 -24.64 -10.22
C ARG A 301 -6.24 -25.08 -8.79
N GLY A 302 -6.90 -26.14 -8.33
CA GLY A 302 -6.81 -26.60 -6.95
C GLY A 302 -8.01 -27.42 -6.47
N ASN A 303 -8.06 -27.67 -5.16
CA ASN A 303 -9.21 -28.31 -4.52
C ASN A 303 -10.37 -27.32 -4.41
N VAL A 304 -11.55 -27.66 -4.95
CA VAL A 304 -12.72 -26.79 -4.91
C VAL A 304 -13.66 -27.18 -3.77
N ILE A 305 -14.11 -26.22 -2.96
CA ILE A 305 -15.12 -26.48 -1.92
C ILE A 305 -16.46 -26.84 -2.57
N THR A 306 -16.94 -28.06 -2.35
CA THR A 306 -18.24 -28.55 -2.87
C THR A 306 -19.34 -28.61 -1.80
N SER A 307 -19.03 -28.27 -0.54
CA SER A 307 -19.99 -28.33 0.56
C SER A 307 -21.18 -27.38 0.37
N SER A 308 -20.94 -26.22 -0.25
CA SER A 308 -21.98 -25.21 -0.57
C SER A 308 -22.77 -25.53 -1.86
N GLY A 309 -22.50 -26.68 -2.48
CA GLY A 309 -23.12 -27.11 -3.74
C GLY A 309 -22.19 -26.94 -4.96
N PRO A 310 -22.70 -27.26 -6.17
CA PRO A 310 -21.90 -27.31 -7.39
C PRO A 310 -21.62 -25.92 -8.01
N ASN A 311 -22.21 -24.84 -7.49
CA ASN A 311 -22.06 -23.51 -8.06
C ASN A 311 -21.10 -22.66 -7.22
N ILE A 312 -19.89 -22.46 -7.73
CA ILE A 312 -18.88 -21.58 -7.13
C ILE A 312 -19.11 -20.09 -7.42
N PHE A 313 -20.03 -19.76 -8.35
CA PHE A 313 -20.37 -18.40 -8.77
C PHE A 313 -21.91 -18.18 -8.82
N PRO A 314 -22.63 -18.28 -7.69
CA PRO A 314 -24.10 -18.25 -7.69
C PRO A 314 -24.71 -16.92 -8.13
N SER A 315 -24.06 -15.78 -7.88
CA SER A 315 -24.57 -14.45 -8.25
C SER A 315 -24.02 -13.91 -9.57
N LEU A 316 -23.26 -14.72 -10.31
CA LEU A 316 -22.60 -14.27 -11.54
C LEU A 316 -23.62 -13.89 -12.60
N LYS A 317 -23.53 -12.64 -13.07
CA LYS A 317 -24.35 -12.07 -14.14
C LYS A 317 -23.59 -12.01 -15.45
N LEU A 318 -22.26 -11.85 -15.40
CA LEU A 318 -21.42 -11.77 -16.60
C LEU A 318 -19.97 -12.18 -16.32
N ALA A 319 -19.47 -13.14 -17.11
CA ALA A 319 -18.06 -13.45 -17.32
C ALA A 319 -17.73 -13.28 -18.81
N SER A 320 -17.16 -12.13 -19.18
CA SER A 320 -16.97 -11.75 -20.60
C SER A 320 -15.79 -12.46 -21.28
N GLY A 321 -14.81 -12.90 -20.52
CA GLY A 321 -13.63 -13.64 -20.99
C GLY A 321 -13.75 -15.15 -20.79
N THR A 322 -12.65 -15.77 -20.39
CA THR A 322 -12.59 -17.24 -20.20
C THR A 322 -12.65 -17.61 -18.73
N VAL A 323 -13.49 -18.60 -18.42
CA VAL A 323 -13.55 -19.28 -17.12
C VAL A 323 -12.88 -20.64 -17.25
N THR A 324 -11.72 -20.78 -16.63
CA THR A 324 -10.95 -22.02 -16.55
C THR A 324 -10.99 -22.58 -15.14
N VAL A 325 -11.46 -23.81 -14.98
CA VAL A 325 -11.50 -24.53 -13.70
C VAL A 325 -10.83 -25.89 -13.85
N GLU A 326 -9.66 -26.03 -13.22
CA GLU A 326 -8.85 -27.24 -13.14
C GLU A 326 -8.94 -27.82 -11.72
N ALA A 327 -10.05 -28.50 -11.42
CA ALA A 327 -10.29 -29.04 -10.10
C ALA A 327 -9.41 -30.27 -9.82
N TRP A 328 -8.86 -30.36 -8.61
CA TRP A 328 -8.11 -31.53 -8.13
C TRP A 328 -8.99 -32.57 -7.42
N ASN A 329 -10.30 -32.31 -7.33
CA ASN A 329 -11.31 -33.20 -6.77
C ASN A 329 -12.46 -33.44 -7.78
N ASN A 330 -13.45 -34.25 -7.40
CA ASN A 330 -14.61 -34.59 -8.24
C ASN A 330 -15.64 -33.44 -8.35
N PHE A 331 -15.18 -32.23 -8.69
CA PHE A 331 -16.03 -31.07 -8.90
C PHE A 331 -17.02 -31.32 -10.05
N ASN A 332 -18.26 -30.84 -9.90
CA ASN A 332 -19.33 -31.02 -10.88
C ASN A 332 -19.54 -29.72 -11.67
N CYS A 333 -19.11 -29.73 -12.93
CA CYS A 333 -19.16 -28.58 -13.84
C CYS A 333 -20.57 -28.22 -14.34
N SER A 334 -21.59 -29.02 -14.04
CA SER A 334 -22.95 -28.86 -14.63
C SER A 334 -23.54 -27.45 -14.48
N LYS A 335 -23.27 -26.77 -13.35
CA LYS A 335 -23.74 -25.40 -13.14
C LYS A 335 -22.99 -24.37 -13.98
N LEU A 336 -21.67 -24.49 -14.10
CA LEU A 336 -20.88 -23.63 -14.99
C LEU A 336 -21.29 -23.83 -16.46
N VAL A 337 -21.57 -25.08 -16.87
CA VAL A 337 -22.09 -25.38 -18.21
C VAL A 337 -23.47 -24.76 -18.45
N SER A 338 -24.36 -24.77 -17.44
CA SER A 338 -25.66 -24.08 -17.52
C SER A 338 -25.47 -22.57 -17.72
N GLN A 339 -24.63 -21.95 -16.90
CA GLN A 339 -24.31 -20.51 -16.99
C GLN A 339 -23.68 -20.16 -18.35
N GLN A 340 -22.86 -21.03 -18.93
CA GLN A 340 -22.33 -20.84 -20.28
C GLN A 340 -23.44 -20.87 -21.34
N ARG A 341 -24.35 -21.85 -21.26
CA ARG A 341 -25.50 -21.95 -22.21
C ARG A 341 -26.47 -20.79 -22.09
N GLU A 342 -26.60 -20.21 -20.89
CA GLU A 342 -27.39 -19.02 -20.60
C GLU A 342 -26.71 -17.72 -21.06
N GLY A 343 -25.46 -17.79 -21.56
CA GLY A 343 -24.70 -16.63 -22.01
C GLY A 343 -24.10 -15.79 -20.87
N ILE A 344 -24.18 -16.28 -19.63
CA ILE A 344 -23.53 -15.65 -18.46
C ILE A 344 -22.01 -15.82 -18.56
N ILE A 345 -21.55 -17.01 -18.93
CA ILE A 345 -20.12 -17.30 -19.17
C ILE A 345 -19.88 -17.38 -20.68
N ASN A 346 -18.99 -16.53 -21.20
CA ASN A 346 -18.70 -16.49 -22.63
C ASN A 346 -17.91 -17.73 -23.10
N SER A 347 -16.84 -18.08 -22.38
CA SER A 347 -16.00 -19.25 -22.67
C SER A 347 -15.71 -20.04 -21.39
N LEU A 348 -15.88 -21.37 -21.44
CA LEU A 348 -15.69 -22.26 -20.30
C LEU A 348 -14.73 -23.41 -20.65
N ILE A 349 -13.74 -23.61 -19.79
CA ILE A 349 -12.86 -24.78 -19.76
C ILE A 349 -12.98 -25.39 -18.35
N CYS A 350 -13.62 -26.54 -18.22
CA CYS A 350 -13.82 -27.18 -16.92
C CYS A 350 -13.33 -28.64 -16.94
N ASN A 351 -12.28 -28.92 -16.17
CA ASN A 351 -11.74 -30.27 -15.98
C ASN A 351 -12.36 -30.91 -14.73
N GLY A 352 -13.67 -31.15 -14.77
CA GLY A 352 -14.42 -31.86 -13.74
C GLY A 352 -15.47 -32.78 -14.37
N THR A 353 -16.35 -33.34 -13.54
CA THR A 353 -17.47 -34.18 -14.02
C THR A 353 -18.56 -33.32 -14.67
N ASN A 354 -19.35 -33.91 -15.58
CA ASN A 354 -20.46 -33.22 -16.29
C ASN A 354 -20.03 -31.91 -17.00
N ASN A 355 -18.84 -31.88 -17.59
CA ASN A 355 -18.28 -30.74 -18.32
C ASN A 355 -18.91 -30.48 -19.71
N GLY A 356 -20.02 -31.15 -20.03
CA GLY A 356 -20.77 -30.93 -21.26
C GLY A 356 -20.17 -31.61 -22.51
N THR A 357 -19.10 -32.40 -22.39
CA THR A 357 -18.64 -33.27 -23.49
C THR A 357 -19.56 -34.48 -23.70
N ASP A 358 -20.43 -34.78 -22.73
CA ASP A 358 -21.54 -35.72 -22.86
C ASP A 358 -22.67 -35.09 -23.69
N ILE A 359 -22.34 -34.65 -24.91
CA ILE A 359 -23.32 -34.59 -25.97
C ILE A 359 -23.62 -36.06 -26.29
N ASN A 360 -24.54 -36.64 -25.53
CA ASN A 360 -25.32 -37.77 -26.00
C ASN A 360 -25.98 -37.27 -27.29
N VAL A 361 -25.31 -37.51 -28.41
CA VAL A 361 -25.94 -37.57 -29.72
C VAL A 361 -27.01 -38.62 -29.55
N GLY A 362 -28.24 -38.15 -29.32
CA GLY A 362 -29.43 -38.95 -29.23
C GLY A 362 -29.64 -39.62 -30.57
N ASN A 363 -28.94 -40.74 -30.80
CA ASN A 363 -29.32 -41.67 -31.83
C ASN A 363 -30.56 -42.39 -31.32
N SER A 364 -31.67 -41.81 -31.73
CA SER A 364 -33.01 -42.37 -31.60
C SER A 364 -33.01 -43.78 -32.19
N ASN A 365 -33.68 -44.71 -31.50
CA ASN A 365 -34.12 -46.01 -31.98
C ASN A 365 -33.05 -46.98 -32.53
N GLY A 366 -32.63 -47.90 -31.68
CA GLY A 366 -31.95 -49.13 -32.09
C GLY A 366 -32.09 -50.20 -31.02
N ASN A 367 -33.28 -50.79 -30.90
CA ASN A 367 -33.39 -52.17 -30.39
C ASN A 367 -32.36 -53.01 -31.15
N ASN A 368 -31.40 -53.61 -30.46
CA ASN A 368 -30.91 -54.95 -30.76
C ASN A 368 -30.00 -55.45 -29.63
N ASN A 369 -30.41 -56.58 -29.07
CA ASN A 369 -29.57 -57.48 -28.28
C ASN A 369 -28.29 -57.79 -29.06
N GLY A 370 -27.15 -57.50 -28.45
CA GLY A 370 -25.84 -57.87 -28.97
C GLY A 370 -24.82 -57.86 -27.85
N THR A 371 -24.61 -59.02 -27.25
CA THR A 371 -23.43 -59.33 -26.43
C THR A 371 -22.18 -59.12 -27.27
N ASP A 372 -21.28 -58.22 -26.89
CA ASP A 372 -19.86 -58.45 -27.10
C ASP A 372 -18.95 -57.61 -26.19
N ARG A 373 -18.06 -58.32 -25.52
CA ARG A 373 -16.95 -57.81 -24.71
C ARG A 373 -15.71 -57.81 -25.59
N ILE A 374 -15.11 -56.66 -25.92
CA ILE A 374 -13.66 -56.57 -26.23
C ILE A 374 -13.11 -55.22 -25.74
N ALA A 375 -11.94 -55.29 -25.11
CA ALA A 375 -11.21 -54.22 -24.45
C ALA A 375 -10.30 -53.39 -25.40
N GLY A 376 -10.27 -52.06 -25.19
CA GLY A 376 -9.18 -51.06 -25.40
C GLY A 376 -8.50 -50.91 -26.78
N PRO A 377 -7.62 -49.90 -27.01
CA PRO A 377 -7.29 -48.70 -26.22
C PRO A 377 -7.23 -47.36 -27.03
N GLY A 378 -7.16 -46.22 -26.34
CA GLY A 378 -6.37 -45.03 -26.75
C GLY A 378 -6.83 -44.19 -27.96
N SER A 379 -7.83 -43.33 -27.77
CA SER A 379 -8.11 -42.20 -28.68
C SER A 379 -7.28 -40.98 -28.26
N SER A 380 -6.10 -40.83 -28.86
CA SER A 380 -5.35 -39.56 -28.80
C SER A 380 -6.04 -38.55 -29.71
N ASN A 381 -6.51 -37.45 -29.12
CA ASN A 381 -6.96 -36.27 -29.87
C ASN A 381 -5.73 -35.59 -30.49
N SER A 382 -5.21 -36.15 -31.59
CA SER A 382 -4.22 -35.47 -32.40
C SER A 382 -4.92 -34.39 -33.23
N LEU A 383 -4.66 -33.12 -32.92
CA LEU A 383 -5.02 -32.02 -33.80
C LEU A 383 -4.41 -32.26 -35.19
N SER A 384 -5.22 -32.02 -36.22
CA SER A 384 -4.84 -32.13 -37.64
C SER A 384 -3.46 -31.50 -37.90
N ALA A 385 -2.63 -32.16 -38.70
CA ALA A 385 -1.29 -31.70 -39.08
C ALA A 385 -1.28 -30.28 -39.69
N GLY A 386 -2.42 -29.79 -40.18
CA GLY A 386 -2.58 -28.40 -40.64
C GLY A 386 -2.58 -27.35 -39.52
N ALA A 387 -2.96 -27.70 -38.28
CA ALA A 387 -2.98 -26.77 -37.14
C ALA A 387 -1.58 -26.54 -36.55
N TRP A 388 -0.71 -27.55 -36.59
CA TRP A 388 0.68 -27.44 -36.14
C TRP A 388 1.52 -26.51 -37.03
N ALA A 389 1.24 -26.46 -38.33
CA ALA A 389 1.93 -25.55 -39.26
C ALA A 389 1.55 -24.06 -39.03
N GLY A 390 0.34 -23.78 -38.56
CA GLY A 390 -0.13 -22.41 -38.31
C GLY A 390 0.47 -21.76 -37.06
N ILE A 391 0.69 -22.54 -35.98
CA ILE A 391 1.25 -22.04 -34.71
C ILE A 391 2.73 -21.71 -34.85
N ALA A 392 3.48 -22.48 -35.64
CA ALA A 392 4.91 -22.25 -35.87
C ALA A 392 5.20 -20.93 -36.62
N ILE A 393 4.31 -20.52 -37.55
CA ILE A 393 4.47 -19.25 -38.30
C ILE A 393 4.03 -18.05 -37.44
N GLY A 394 3.01 -18.23 -36.59
CA GLY A 394 2.52 -17.16 -35.69
C GLY A 394 3.55 -16.74 -34.63
N ILE A 395 4.28 -17.69 -34.04
CA ILE A 395 5.28 -17.40 -33.00
C ILE A 395 6.48 -16.63 -33.59
N ALA A 396 6.89 -16.92 -34.83
CA ALA A 396 7.99 -16.22 -35.49
C ALA A 396 7.67 -14.73 -35.77
N ALA A 397 6.41 -14.40 -36.10
CA ALA A 397 5.98 -13.03 -36.33
C ALA A 397 5.91 -12.19 -35.03
N ILE A 398 5.50 -12.81 -33.91
CA ILE A 398 5.39 -12.14 -32.61
C ILE A 398 6.78 -11.87 -32.01
N VAL A 399 7.74 -12.77 -32.17
CA VAL A 399 9.11 -12.57 -31.66
C VAL A 399 9.85 -11.47 -32.46
N LEU A 400 9.67 -11.41 -33.78
CA LEU A 400 10.26 -10.36 -34.61
C LEU A 400 9.56 -9.01 -34.44
N GLY A 401 8.23 -8.98 -34.29
CA GLY A 401 7.47 -7.76 -34.03
C GLY A 401 7.69 -7.19 -32.63
N GLY A 402 7.73 -8.05 -31.61
CA GLY A 402 8.00 -7.68 -30.22
C GLY A 402 9.39 -7.11 -30.02
N GLY A 403 10.41 -7.69 -30.65
CA GLY A 403 11.78 -7.17 -30.60
C GLY A 403 11.90 -5.75 -31.18
N ALA A 404 11.24 -5.48 -32.31
CA ALA A 404 11.24 -4.15 -32.93
C ALA A 404 10.47 -3.12 -32.08
N ALA A 405 9.34 -3.51 -31.49
CA ALA A 405 8.56 -2.63 -30.61
C ALA A 405 9.34 -2.26 -29.34
N ILE A 406 9.99 -3.23 -28.70
CA ILE A 406 10.82 -3.00 -27.50
C ILE A 406 12.03 -2.14 -27.84
N ALA A 407 12.74 -2.41 -28.94
CA ALA A 407 13.86 -1.59 -29.39
C ALA A 407 13.43 -0.14 -29.69
N TRP A 408 12.26 0.05 -30.30
CA TRP A 408 11.69 1.38 -30.55
C TRP A 408 11.28 2.10 -29.26
N LEU A 409 10.72 1.38 -28.28
CA LEU A 409 10.36 1.92 -26.97
C LEU A 409 11.60 2.38 -26.20
N ILE A 410 12.68 1.59 -26.22
CA ILE A 410 13.97 1.94 -25.61
C ILE A 410 14.58 3.18 -26.29
N LEU A 411 14.54 3.24 -27.63
CA LEU A 411 15.03 4.41 -28.38
C LEU A 411 14.19 5.67 -28.11
N ARG A 412 12.87 5.52 -27.98
CA ARG A 412 11.96 6.63 -27.67
C ARG A 412 12.18 7.15 -26.24
N PHE A 413 12.40 6.26 -25.27
CA PHE A 413 12.75 6.63 -23.90
C PHE A 413 14.09 7.37 -23.83
N ARG A 414 15.12 6.88 -24.54
CA ARG A 414 16.42 7.57 -24.61
C ARG A 414 16.32 8.96 -25.22
N ARG A 415 15.52 9.14 -26.27
CA ARG A 415 15.27 10.47 -26.85
C ARG A 415 14.60 11.42 -25.86
N ASN A 416 13.61 10.93 -25.12
CA ASN A 416 12.89 11.76 -24.15
C ASN A 416 13.79 12.17 -22.97
N LEU A 417 14.67 11.28 -22.50
CA LEU A 417 15.64 11.59 -21.45
C LEU A 417 16.68 12.62 -21.88
N ASN A 418 17.12 12.58 -23.14
CA ASN A 418 18.05 13.58 -23.67
C ASN A 418 17.39 14.96 -23.77
N ASP A 419 16.11 15.03 -24.14
CA ASP A 419 15.38 16.31 -24.23
C ASP A 419 15.18 16.94 -22.84
N ILE A 420 14.86 16.13 -21.82
CA ILE A 420 14.79 16.58 -20.42
C ILE A 420 16.15 17.07 -19.93
N ARG A 421 17.23 16.38 -20.29
CA ARG A 421 18.59 16.80 -19.94
C ARG A 421 18.99 18.12 -20.59
N GLU A 422 18.67 18.32 -21.87
CA GLU A 422 18.92 19.59 -22.56
C GLU A 422 18.10 20.73 -21.96
N GLN A 423 16.85 20.49 -21.53
CA GLN A 423 16.06 21.50 -20.82
C GLN A 423 16.65 21.85 -19.45
N LEU A 424 17.18 20.86 -18.72
CA LEU A 424 17.83 21.10 -17.44
C LEU A 424 19.14 21.91 -17.60
N GLU A 425 19.93 21.61 -18.63
CA GLU A 425 21.16 22.34 -18.94
C GLU A 425 20.86 23.80 -19.35
N ARG A 426 19.81 24.05 -20.17
CA ARG A 426 19.39 25.43 -20.52
C ARG A 426 18.87 26.20 -19.31
N ASN A 427 18.05 25.58 -18.47
CA ASN A 427 17.55 26.22 -17.24
C ASN A 427 18.68 26.55 -16.25
N THR A 428 19.74 25.74 -16.24
CA THR A 428 20.92 25.97 -15.40
C THR A 428 21.81 27.09 -15.94
N GLU A 429 21.97 27.20 -17.27
CA GLU A 429 22.69 28.33 -17.90
C GLU A 429 21.95 29.65 -17.75
N ASP A 430 20.61 29.66 -17.86
CA ASP A 430 19.80 30.86 -17.67
C ASP A 430 19.76 31.32 -16.20
N ALA A 431 19.82 30.38 -15.24
CA ALA A 431 19.95 30.70 -13.81
C ALA A 431 21.37 31.20 -13.41
N SER A 432 22.40 30.89 -14.21
CA SER A 432 23.79 31.31 -13.96
C SER A 432 24.10 32.72 -14.51
N LYS A 433 23.28 33.25 -15.42
CA LYS A 433 23.36 34.66 -15.85
C LYS A 433 22.72 35.58 -14.81
N LYS A 434 23.50 35.84 -13.75
CA LYS A 434 23.28 36.92 -12.80
C LYS A 434 23.13 38.26 -13.55
N PRO A 435 22.04 39.03 -13.37
CA PRO A 435 21.95 40.36 -13.96
C PRO A 435 22.98 41.26 -13.28
N GLU A 436 23.96 41.68 -14.08
CA GLU A 436 24.98 42.65 -13.73
C GLU A 436 24.31 44.01 -13.55
N THR A 437 24.26 44.46 -12.29
CA THR A 437 24.21 45.85 -11.81
C THR A 437 23.80 46.94 -12.80
N LEU A 438 22.59 47.49 -12.62
CA LEU A 438 22.24 48.83 -13.09
C LEU A 438 22.76 49.89 -12.09
N PRO A 439 23.47 50.94 -12.54
CA PRO A 439 23.66 52.13 -11.75
C PRO A 439 22.41 53.02 -11.85
N VAL A 440 22.07 53.62 -10.72
CA VAL A 440 21.06 54.66 -10.57
C VAL A 440 21.60 55.95 -11.18
N GLU A 441 21.00 56.45 -12.26
CA GLU A 441 20.92 57.89 -12.54
C GLU A 441 19.98 58.23 -13.71
N GLY A 442 19.03 59.13 -13.43
CA GLY A 442 18.67 60.25 -14.32
C GLY A 442 17.92 59.99 -15.63
N LEU A 443 16.60 60.19 -15.57
CA LEU A 443 15.74 61.02 -16.44
C LEU A 443 16.03 61.13 -17.96
N ASP A 444 14.92 61.09 -18.72
CA ASP A 444 14.74 61.39 -20.14
C ASP A 444 15.10 60.28 -21.14
N HIS A 445 14.10 59.46 -21.49
CA HIS A 445 13.57 59.47 -22.86
C HIS A 445 12.31 58.62 -22.98
N LEU A 446 11.24 59.25 -23.49
CA LEU A 446 10.09 58.58 -24.08
C LEU A 446 10.55 57.63 -25.20
N HIS A 447 10.11 56.37 -25.14
CA HIS A 447 9.76 55.62 -26.34
C HIS A 447 8.49 54.81 -26.10
N GLU A 448 7.47 55.27 -26.83
CA GLU A 448 6.22 54.60 -27.12
C GLU A 448 6.53 53.43 -28.07
N THR A 449 6.20 52.20 -27.67
CA THR A 449 6.07 51.08 -28.62
C THR A 449 4.91 50.19 -28.22
N ASP A 450 3.86 50.35 -29.01
CA ASP A 450 2.91 49.39 -29.54
C ASP A 450 2.27 48.32 -28.64
N ALA A 451 0.95 48.49 -28.59
CA ALA A 451 -0.05 47.53 -28.17
C ALA A 451 0.12 46.17 -28.87
N GLN A 452 0.27 45.12 -28.08
CA GLN A 452 -0.18 43.78 -28.45
C GLN A 452 -1.35 43.37 -27.54
N LYS A 453 -2.52 43.66 -28.08
CA LYS A 453 -3.84 43.14 -27.71
C LYS A 453 -3.81 41.61 -27.77
N ILE A 454 -3.68 40.96 -26.62
CA ILE A 454 -3.99 39.53 -26.48
C ILE A 454 -5.43 39.44 -25.99
N MET A 455 -6.35 39.20 -26.94
CA MET A 455 -7.70 38.74 -26.62
C MET A 455 -7.59 37.27 -26.19
N GLY A 456 -7.71 37.03 -24.88
CA GLY A 456 -8.09 35.72 -24.36
C GLY A 456 -9.61 35.66 -24.31
N GLU A 457 -10.22 34.88 -25.20
CA GLU A 457 -11.63 34.53 -25.15
C GLU A 457 -11.91 33.75 -23.86
N LEU A 458 -12.75 34.30 -22.97
CA LEU A 458 -13.37 33.55 -21.88
C LEU A 458 -14.45 32.63 -22.49
N PRO A 459 -14.46 31.33 -22.17
CA PRO A 459 -15.64 30.52 -22.42
C PRO A 459 -16.76 30.90 -21.45
N ASP A 460 -17.93 31.20 -22.01
CA ASP A 460 -19.20 31.41 -21.32
C ASP A 460 -19.55 30.25 -20.38
N GLU A 461 -19.42 30.46 -19.07
CA GLU A 461 -20.14 29.66 -18.07
C GLU A 461 -21.46 30.35 -17.73
N HIS A 462 -22.55 29.72 -18.18
CA HIS A 462 -23.89 30.02 -17.71
C HIS A 462 -24.01 29.71 -16.22
N VAL A 463 -23.94 30.76 -15.40
CA VAL A 463 -24.42 30.74 -14.02
C VAL A 463 -25.93 30.48 -14.06
N ARG A 464 -26.32 29.24 -13.78
CA ARG A 464 -27.69 28.95 -13.33
C ARG A 464 -27.74 29.19 -11.84
N GLU A 465 -28.41 30.28 -11.49
CA GLU A 465 -28.94 30.58 -10.17
C GLU A 465 -29.83 29.41 -9.74
N MET A 466 -29.38 28.63 -8.77
CA MET A 466 -30.17 27.56 -8.15
C MET A 466 -30.74 28.15 -6.87
N ASP A 467 -32.02 28.53 -6.92
CA ASP A 467 -32.82 28.89 -5.76
C ASP A 467 -32.78 27.75 -4.74
N VAL A 468 -32.18 28.02 -3.58
CA VAL A 468 -32.22 27.12 -2.42
C VAL A 468 -33.42 27.52 -1.57
N PRO A 469 -34.49 26.72 -1.50
CA PRO A 469 -35.54 26.97 -0.53
C PRO A 469 -35.02 26.65 0.88
N HIS A 470 -34.95 27.68 1.71
CA HIS A 470 -34.85 27.56 3.16
C HIS A 470 -36.03 26.74 3.68
N GLN A 471 -35.77 25.53 4.17
CA GLN A 471 -36.69 24.85 5.06
C GLN A 471 -35.93 24.40 6.31
N ALA A 472 -36.14 25.19 7.38
CA ALA A 472 -35.73 24.86 8.72
C ALA A 472 -36.42 23.55 9.15
N CYS A 473 -35.63 22.52 9.42
CA CYS A 473 -36.10 21.35 10.16
C CYS A 473 -35.62 21.52 11.61
N GLU A 474 -36.56 21.98 12.43
CA GLU A 474 -36.44 22.15 13.87
C GLU A 474 -36.38 20.76 14.51
N LEU A 475 -35.17 20.29 14.83
CA LEU A 475 -34.95 19.04 15.56
C LEU A 475 -35.10 19.33 17.06
N GLN A 476 -36.28 19.05 17.59
CA GLN A 476 -36.56 19.02 19.03
C GLN A 476 -35.71 17.93 19.69
N LEU A 477 -34.70 18.34 20.46
CA LEU A 477 -34.00 17.50 21.42
C LEU A 477 -34.91 17.26 22.63
N ALA A 478 -35.37 16.02 22.79
CA ALA A 478 -35.95 15.55 24.03
C ALA A 478 -34.84 15.36 25.10
N PRO A 479 -35.10 15.68 26.37
CA PRO A 479 -34.11 15.51 27.44
C PRO A 479 -33.92 14.03 27.77
N GLN A 480 -32.67 13.58 27.74
CA GLN A 480 -32.28 12.26 28.19
C GLN A 480 -32.14 12.26 29.71
N GLU A 481 -32.99 11.48 30.39
CA GLU A 481 -32.95 11.28 31.84
C GLU A 481 -31.70 10.51 32.26
N LEU A 482 -31.04 10.98 33.34
CA LEU A 482 -30.00 10.25 34.04
C LEU A 482 -30.58 9.00 34.75
N PRO A 483 -29.96 7.82 34.64
CA PRO A 483 -30.20 6.75 35.60
C PRO A 483 -29.37 7.01 36.86
N GLY A 484 -30.08 7.09 37.98
CA GLY A 484 -29.54 7.35 39.30
C GLY A 484 -28.71 6.21 39.87
N ASN A 485 -27.90 6.62 40.85
CA ASN A 485 -27.16 5.80 41.78
C ASN A 485 -28.07 4.83 42.54
N SER A 486 -27.63 3.58 42.67
CA SER A 486 -27.81 2.82 43.92
C SER A 486 -26.65 1.84 44.09
N PRO A 487 -26.05 1.76 45.30
CA PRO A 487 -24.95 0.87 45.60
C PRO A 487 -25.48 -0.52 45.97
N ASP A 488 -24.73 -1.58 45.70
CA ASP A 488 -24.66 -2.66 46.69
C ASP A 488 -23.43 -3.56 46.56
N SER A 489 -22.95 -3.90 47.74
CA SER A 489 -21.76 -4.67 48.07
C SER A 489 -21.79 -6.10 47.52
N ARG A 490 -20.63 -6.61 47.07
CA ARG A 490 -20.24 -8.00 47.36
C ARG A 490 -18.74 -8.22 47.22
N THR A 491 -18.09 -8.21 48.38
CA THR A 491 -16.79 -8.80 48.68
C THR A 491 -16.80 -10.29 48.33
N VAL A 492 -15.90 -10.73 47.44
CA VAL A 492 -15.56 -12.16 47.29
C VAL A 492 -14.10 -12.31 47.69
N ALA A 493 -13.90 -12.96 48.83
CA ALA A 493 -12.60 -13.45 49.29
C ALA A 493 -12.21 -14.68 48.46
N ILE A 494 -11.04 -14.63 47.81
CA ILE A 494 -10.39 -15.83 47.28
C ILE A 494 -9.50 -16.39 48.39
N GLN A 495 -9.86 -17.59 48.82
CA GLN A 495 -9.16 -18.36 49.83
C GLN A 495 -8.16 -19.29 49.13
N ASN A 496 -6.89 -19.16 49.48
CA ASN A 496 -5.82 -20.12 49.14
C ASN A 496 -6.10 -21.49 49.76
N GLY A 497 -5.78 -22.57 49.03
CA GLY A 497 -5.73 -23.91 49.63
C GLY A 497 -5.35 -25.04 48.67
N ARG A 498 -4.04 -25.37 48.66
CA ARG A 498 -3.35 -26.61 48.26
C ARG A 498 -3.25 -27.00 46.79
#